data_AF-A0A2W0B2V7-F1
#
_entry.id   AF-A0A2W0B2V7-F1
#
_cell.length_a   1.000
_cell.length_b   1.000
_cell.length_c   1.000
_cell.angle_alpha   90.00
_cell.angle_beta   90.00
_cell.angle_gamma   90.00
#
_symmetry.space_group_name_H-M   'P 1'
#
loop_
_entity.id
_entity.type
_entity.pdbx_description
1 polymer ?
#
loop_
_entity_poly.entity_id
_entity_poly.type
_entity_poly.pdbx_seq_one_letter_code
_entity_poly.pdbx_strand_id
1 'polypeptide(L)'
;MKKLLCRVAVTGCLGLGLFLTAQNLTQTTTTAIPSPSQTLASLATLDLDTLITEDLATIDTSTTTTNSPGDPSQPTHFPPSGNFKLIGPAKDDIDPQNPYNEVISFDTTNPLAVPMAFRAFGDHVKIHWFTDMIEMKYYFVGRSCGGGSPRIVLLVDADGDGKFNQSSGDFAANGHVNPPSTVGCRMNQWVYEDLTDTGNRWEITPGGAVPDLLLNRFPYFTWNELITAVNADFPNHRILAGFLVEDSQSFFPADQGCAYYDLLSIGPHPLSDHSDTSNGNKEPNNC
;
A
#
# COMPACT_ATOMS: atom_id res chain seq x y z
N MET A 1 -26.99 59.82 -40.37
CA MET A 1 -26.66 60.90 -39.41
C MET A 1 -25.20 60.72 -39.01
N LYS A 2 -24.30 61.67 -39.33
CA LYS A 2 -23.54 62.54 -38.39
C LYS A 2 -22.99 61.79 -37.14
N LYS A 3 -21.73 61.89 -36.70
CA LYS A 3 -20.48 62.57 -37.17
C LYS A 3 -19.32 61.91 -36.38
N LEU A 4 -18.18 61.56 -37.00
CA LEU A 4 -16.91 62.31 -37.11
C LEU A 4 -15.89 62.08 -35.95
N LEU A 5 -14.62 61.95 -36.33
CA LEU A 5 -13.43 61.79 -35.48
C LEU A 5 -13.19 62.98 -34.53
N CYS A 6 -12.38 62.76 -33.47
CA CYS A 6 -11.13 63.52 -33.34
C CYS A 6 -10.03 62.75 -32.56
N ARG A 7 -8.77 63.13 -32.80
CA ARG A 7 -7.54 62.58 -32.19
C ARG A 7 -6.86 63.65 -31.31
N VAL A 8 -5.78 63.22 -30.65
CA VAL A 8 -4.53 63.95 -30.32
C VAL A 8 -4.30 64.21 -28.82
N ALA A 9 -3.05 63.94 -28.42
CA ALA A 9 -2.49 64.00 -27.07
C ALA A 9 -1.83 65.38 -26.76
N VAL A 10 -1.11 65.47 -25.63
CA VAL A 10 -0.03 66.42 -25.20
C VAL A 10 -0.23 66.82 -23.72
N THR A 11 0.74 67.07 -22.82
CA THR A 11 2.16 66.64 -22.59
C THR A 11 2.60 67.21 -21.21
N GLY A 12 3.41 66.47 -20.42
CA GLY A 12 4.16 66.99 -19.24
C GLY A 12 3.30 67.24 -17.98
N CYS A 13 3.80 67.38 -16.75
CA CYS A 13 5.13 67.25 -16.10
C CYS A 13 4.86 67.21 -14.55
N LEU A 14 5.76 66.93 -13.59
CA LEU A 14 7.21 66.68 -13.53
C LEU A 14 7.51 65.90 -12.21
N GLY A 15 8.54 65.05 -12.13
CA GLY A 15 8.92 64.40 -10.85
C GLY A 15 10.07 63.38 -10.97
N LEU A 16 11.27 63.76 -10.51
CA LEU A 16 12.48 62.93 -10.54
C LEU A 16 12.46 61.82 -9.48
N GLY A 17 12.84 60.59 -9.86
CA GLY A 17 13.18 59.49 -8.96
C GLY A 17 13.85 58.37 -9.74
N LEU A 18 15.16 58.13 -9.50
CA LEU A 18 15.93 57.13 -10.24
C LEU A 18 15.65 55.69 -9.73
N PHE A 19 15.55 54.76 -10.69
CA PHE A 19 15.87 53.31 -10.70
C PHE A 19 16.17 52.61 -9.34
N LEU A 20 15.65 51.40 -9.06
CA LEU A 20 15.88 50.17 -9.83
C LEU A 20 14.74 49.12 -9.76
N THR A 21 14.45 48.53 -10.92
CA THR A 21 13.93 47.19 -11.23
C THR A 21 13.37 46.24 -10.14
N ALA A 22 12.09 45.87 -10.25
CA ALA A 22 11.61 44.48 -10.44
C ALA A 22 10.12 44.49 -10.86
N GLN A 23 9.66 43.45 -11.59
CA GLN A 23 8.33 43.42 -12.21
C GLN A 23 7.23 42.87 -11.29
N ASN A 24 5.98 43.25 -11.56
CA ASN A 24 4.77 42.79 -10.86
C ASN A 24 4.62 41.26 -10.88
N LEU A 25 4.26 40.70 -9.72
CA LEU A 25 3.69 39.36 -9.59
C LEU A 25 2.39 39.43 -8.75
N THR A 26 1.36 40.02 -9.33
CA THR A 26 -0.03 39.74 -8.93
C THR A 26 -0.54 38.58 -9.79
N GLN A 27 -0.25 37.36 -9.35
CA GLN A 27 -0.88 36.17 -9.93
C GLN A 27 -1.89 35.61 -8.92
N THR A 28 -3.17 35.76 -9.26
CA THR A 28 -4.28 35.09 -8.59
C THR A 28 -4.06 33.59 -8.72
N THR A 29 -3.80 32.90 -7.61
CA THR A 29 -3.71 31.44 -7.58
C THR A 29 -5.10 30.84 -7.74
N THR A 30 -5.53 30.69 -9.00
CA THR A 30 -6.53 29.68 -9.35
C THR A 30 -5.95 28.33 -9.02
N THR A 31 -6.42 27.70 -7.94
CA THR A 31 -6.14 26.31 -7.61
C THR A 31 -6.66 25.42 -8.72
N ALA A 32 -5.80 25.10 -9.68
CA ALA A 32 -6.12 24.13 -10.72
C ALA A 32 -6.32 22.76 -10.05
N ILE A 33 -7.48 22.15 -10.30
CA ILE A 33 -7.73 20.76 -9.93
C ILE A 33 -6.71 19.92 -10.72
N PRO A 34 -5.85 19.11 -10.06
CA PRO A 34 -4.86 18.31 -10.77
C PRO A 34 -5.57 17.27 -11.66
N SER A 35 -5.08 17.12 -12.89
CA SER A 35 -5.64 16.19 -13.86
C SER A 35 -5.50 14.73 -13.39
N PRO A 36 -6.43 13.82 -13.72
CA PRO A 36 -6.42 12.41 -13.26
C PRO A 36 -5.16 11.61 -13.59
N SER A 37 -4.36 12.10 -14.54
CA SER A 37 -3.09 11.49 -14.96
C SER A 37 -1.93 11.73 -13.99
N GLN A 38 -2.04 12.67 -13.03
CA GLN A 38 -1.01 12.90 -12.00
C GLN A 38 -1.28 12.18 -10.68
N THR A 39 -2.50 11.69 -10.45
CA THR A 39 -2.85 10.83 -9.29
C THR A 39 -2.55 9.34 -9.49
N LEU A 40 -1.99 8.97 -10.65
CA LEU A 40 -1.59 7.59 -11.00
C LEU A 40 -0.06 7.39 -11.03
N ALA A 41 0.72 8.45 -10.79
CA ALA A 41 2.10 8.31 -10.34
C ALA A 41 2.05 8.28 -8.80
N SER A 42 2.43 7.21 -8.09
CA SER A 42 3.32 6.12 -8.51
C SER A 42 3.13 4.82 -7.70
N LEU A 43 2.16 3.99 -8.08
CA LEU A 43 2.13 2.57 -7.65
C LEU A 43 3.20 1.71 -8.38
N ALA A 44 3.86 2.27 -9.40
CA ALA A 44 4.80 1.57 -10.27
C ALA A 44 6.29 1.68 -9.86
N THR A 45 6.61 2.10 -8.63
CA THR A 45 8.00 2.33 -8.19
C THR A 45 8.48 1.46 -7.03
N LEU A 46 7.62 0.62 -6.47
CA LEU A 46 8.12 -0.58 -5.78
C LEU A 46 8.49 -1.57 -6.89
N ASP A 47 9.77 -1.56 -7.27
CA ASP A 47 10.38 -2.61 -8.08
C ASP A 47 10.36 -3.90 -7.25
N LEU A 48 9.21 -4.56 -7.31
CA LEU A 48 8.94 -5.76 -6.54
C LEU A 48 9.99 -6.81 -6.86
N ASP A 49 10.32 -7.01 -8.14
CA ASP A 49 11.33 -7.96 -8.61
C ASP A 49 12.68 -7.79 -7.86
N THR A 50 13.13 -6.55 -7.59
CA THR A 50 14.35 -6.30 -6.78
C THR A 50 14.19 -6.52 -5.28
N LEU A 51 13.03 -6.24 -4.69
CA LEU A 51 12.71 -6.58 -3.28
C LEU A 51 12.48 -8.09 -3.10
N ILE A 52 12.23 -8.80 -4.20
CA ILE A 52 11.89 -10.22 -4.29
C ILE A 52 13.10 -11.10 -4.61
N THR A 53 14.15 -10.58 -5.27
CA THR A 53 15.10 -11.46 -5.96
C THR A 53 15.98 -12.30 -5.05
N GLU A 54 16.30 -11.87 -3.83
CA GLU A 54 17.08 -12.69 -2.88
C GLU A 54 16.17 -13.60 -2.03
N ASP A 55 14.95 -13.15 -1.75
CA ASP A 55 14.03 -13.81 -0.80
C ASP A 55 13.03 -14.77 -1.46
N LEU A 56 12.47 -14.49 -2.65
CA LEU A 56 11.72 -15.52 -3.40
C LEU A 56 12.68 -16.53 -4.06
N ALA A 57 13.90 -16.15 -4.44
CA ALA A 57 14.88 -17.11 -4.96
C ALA A 57 15.40 -18.10 -3.91
N THR A 58 15.19 -17.80 -2.62
CA THR A 58 15.41 -18.73 -1.51
C THR A 58 14.12 -19.41 -1.02
N ILE A 59 12.95 -19.14 -1.64
CA ILE A 59 11.80 -20.05 -1.56
C ILE A 59 12.10 -21.27 -2.43
N ASP A 60 12.87 -22.18 -1.84
CA ASP A 60 12.82 -23.57 -2.24
C ASP A 60 11.47 -24.13 -1.79
N THR A 61 10.49 -24.16 -2.70
CA THR A 61 9.16 -24.76 -2.49
C THR A 61 9.23 -26.26 -2.16
N SER A 62 10.40 -26.91 -2.31
CA SER A 62 10.62 -28.28 -1.83
C SER A 62 11.01 -28.37 -0.35
N THR A 63 11.42 -27.27 0.30
CA THR A 63 11.67 -27.22 1.74
C THR A 63 10.39 -26.99 2.55
N THR A 64 9.53 -28.01 2.55
CA THR A 64 8.60 -28.19 3.67
C THR A 64 9.43 -28.38 4.94
N THR A 65 9.50 -27.33 5.78
CA THR A 65 10.06 -27.42 7.13
C THR A 65 9.15 -28.30 7.99
N THR A 66 9.40 -29.61 7.88
CA THR A 66 8.93 -30.58 8.87
C THR A 66 9.36 -30.13 10.26
N ASN A 67 8.38 -29.72 11.08
CA ASN A 67 8.23 -30.02 12.51
C ASN A 67 7.34 -28.99 13.23
N SER A 68 6.05 -28.98 12.89
CA SER A 68 5.00 -28.81 13.89
C SER A 68 3.89 -29.82 13.57
N PRO A 69 3.23 -30.45 14.56
CA PRO A 69 2.01 -31.20 14.28
C PRO A 69 1.02 -30.21 13.65
N GLY A 70 0.60 -30.46 12.40
CA GLY A 70 -0.26 -29.53 11.68
C GLY A 70 -1.48 -29.20 12.52
N ASP A 71 -1.66 -27.91 12.83
CA ASP A 71 -2.78 -27.47 13.64
C ASP A 71 -4.08 -27.93 12.98
N PRO A 72 -4.94 -28.73 13.65
CA PRO A 72 -6.20 -29.18 13.09
C PRO A 72 -7.19 -28.04 12.78
N SER A 73 -6.89 -26.78 13.16
CA SER A 73 -7.61 -25.58 12.73
C SER A 73 -7.18 -25.04 11.35
N GLN A 74 -6.00 -25.41 10.84
CA GLN A 74 -5.52 -24.97 9.52
C GLN A 74 -6.46 -25.47 8.40
N PRO A 75 -7.01 -24.58 7.56
CA PRO A 75 -7.71 -24.99 6.36
C PRO A 75 -6.75 -25.78 5.46
N THR A 76 -7.18 -26.95 4.98
CA THR A 76 -6.37 -27.90 4.17
C THR A 76 -5.89 -27.39 2.82
N HIS A 77 -6.11 -26.11 2.55
CA HIS A 77 -5.87 -25.40 1.30
C HIS A 77 -4.72 -24.38 1.41
N PHE A 78 -4.16 -24.19 2.62
CA PHE A 78 -2.95 -23.41 2.86
C PHE A 78 -1.79 -24.33 3.26
N PRO A 79 -0.53 -23.96 2.96
CA PRO A 79 0.63 -24.62 3.57
C PRO A 79 0.63 -24.39 5.10
N PRO A 80 1.34 -25.23 5.88
CA PRO A 80 1.61 -24.96 7.29
C PRO A 80 2.10 -23.53 7.46
N SER A 81 1.35 -22.72 8.20
CA SER A 81 1.56 -21.27 8.18
C SER A 81 2.91 -20.90 8.78
N GLY A 82 3.73 -20.25 7.96
CA GLY A 82 5.02 -19.70 8.38
C GLY A 82 4.89 -18.35 9.06
N ASN A 83 5.89 -18.03 9.87
CA ASN A 83 6.08 -16.75 10.52
C ASN A 83 6.10 -15.60 9.50
N PHE A 84 5.64 -14.42 9.91
CA PHE A 84 5.85 -13.19 9.15
C PHE A 84 7.33 -12.82 9.17
N LYS A 85 7.96 -12.75 8.00
CA LYS A 85 9.33 -12.20 7.88
C LYS A 85 9.27 -10.69 7.93
N LEU A 86 9.95 -10.08 8.90
CA LEU A 86 10.08 -8.64 8.99
C LEU A 86 11.26 -8.18 8.12
N ILE A 87 11.02 -7.15 7.32
CA ILE A 87 11.93 -6.64 6.27
C ILE A 87 12.04 -5.11 6.40
N GLY A 88 13.22 -4.56 6.14
CA GLY A 88 13.50 -3.13 6.31
C GLY A 88 13.49 -2.73 7.79
N PRO A 89 13.01 -1.53 8.16
CA PRO A 89 12.95 -1.07 9.55
C PRO A 89 11.77 -1.66 10.36
N ALA A 90 11.17 -2.75 9.87
CA ALA A 90 10.17 -3.52 10.61
C ALA A 90 10.83 -4.32 11.74
N LYS A 91 10.31 -4.20 12.97
CA LYS A 91 10.80 -4.95 14.14
C LYS A 91 9.66 -5.54 14.97
N ASP A 92 10.05 -6.48 15.83
CA ASP A 92 9.28 -6.89 17.00
C ASP A 92 9.25 -5.72 18.00
N ASP A 93 8.10 -5.42 18.57
CA ASP A 93 7.92 -4.30 19.50
C ASP A 93 6.80 -4.58 20.53
N ILE A 94 6.51 -3.60 21.39
CA ILE A 94 5.47 -3.69 22.43
C ILE A 94 4.39 -2.62 22.19
N ASP A 95 3.13 -2.93 22.49
CA ASP A 95 2.02 -1.98 22.40
C ASP A 95 2.31 -0.72 23.24
N PRO A 96 2.31 0.49 22.64
CA PRO A 96 2.61 1.74 23.33
C PRO A 96 1.62 2.08 24.45
N GLN A 97 0.47 1.39 24.53
CA GLN A 97 -0.53 1.52 25.59
C GLN A 97 -0.52 0.36 26.61
N ASN A 98 0.12 -0.78 26.29
CA ASN A 98 0.10 -1.98 27.14
C ASN A 98 1.45 -2.73 27.08
N PRO A 99 2.32 -2.63 28.10
CA PRO A 99 3.65 -3.22 28.09
C PRO A 99 3.70 -4.77 28.12
N TYR A 100 2.54 -5.44 28.09
CA TYR A 100 2.40 -6.90 28.06
C TYR A 100 1.80 -7.43 26.74
N ASN A 101 1.52 -6.56 25.76
CA ASN A 101 1.03 -6.96 24.45
C ASN A 101 2.16 -6.83 23.42
N GLU A 102 2.57 -7.96 22.86
CA GLU A 102 3.58 -8.03 21.81
C GLU A 102 2.96 -7.62 20.46
N VAL A 103 3.66 -6.78 19.71
CA VAL A 103 3.23 -6.23 18.42
C VAL A 103 4.41 -6.18 17.46
N ILE A 104 4.19 -5.76 16.22
CA ILE A 104 5.27 -5.30 15.33
C ILE A 104 5.17 -3.79 15.13
N SER A 105 6.30 -3.10 14.95
CA SER A 105 6.31 -1.66 14.68
C SER A 105 7.21 -1.25 13.52
N PHE A 106 6.72 -0.26 12.78
CA PHE A 106 7.26 0.26 11.52
C PHE A 106 7.52 1.77 11.66
N ASP A 107 8.78 2.18 11.58
CA ASP A 107 9.22 3.59 11.48
C ASP A 107 9.17 4.03 10.02
N THR A 108 8.29 4.98 9.69
CA THR A 108 8.17 5.58 8.35
C THR A 108 8.69 7.00 8.27
N THR A 109 9.71 7.35 9.07
CA THR A 109 10.37 8.67 8.99
C THR A 109 11.50 8.74 7.95
N ASN A 110 11.99 7.61 7.45
CA ASN A 110 12.99 7.53 6.39
C ASN A 110 12.35 7.14 5.03
N PRO A 111 12.28 8.05 4.04
CA PRO A 111 11.55 7.80 2.79
C PRO A 111 12.29 6.85 1.83
N LEU A 112 13.48 6.40 2.21
CA LEU A 112 14.29 5.44 1.49
C LEU A 112 14.23 4.03 2.10
N ALA A 113 13.45 3.83 3.17
CA ALA A 113 13.31 2.57 3.87
C ALA A 113 11.83 2.20 3.97
N VAL A 114 11.45 1.07 3.37
CA VAL A 114 10.07 0.56 3.36
C VAL A 114 9.96 -0.62 4.31
N PRO A 115 9.41 -0.45 5.53
CA PRO A 115 9.12 -1.58 6.40
C PRO A 115 8.02 -2.47 5.84
N MET A 116 8.21 -3.79 5.96
CA MET A 116 7.24 -4.79 5.53
C MET A 116 7.18 -6.00 6.47
N ALA A 117 6.01 -6.63 6.55
CA ALA A 117 5.84 -7.98 7.10
C ALA A 117 5.35 -8.91 5.98
N PHE A 118 6.12 -9.95 5.68
CA PHE A 118 5.95 -10.83 4.52
C PHE A 118 5.55 -12.26 4.92
N ARG A 119 4.68 -12.89 4.13
CA ARG A 119 4.39 -14.33 4.19
C ARG A 119 4.26 -14.93 2.78
N ALA A 120 4.85 -16.10 2.58
CA ALA A 120 4.69 -16.89 1.36
C ALA A 120 3.56 -17.94 1.51
N PHE A 121 2.90 -18.27 0.39
CA PHE A 121 1.72 -19.14 0.37
C PHE A 121 1.85 -20.39 -0.52
N GLY A 122 3.03 -20.62 -1.10
CA GLY A 122 3.30 -21.83 -1.89
C GLY A 122 2.61 -21.82 -3.26
N ASP A 123 2.32 -23.00 -3.79
CA ASP A 123 2.05 -23.21 -5.21
C ASP A 123 0.57 -23.53 -5.56
N HIS A 124 -0.37 -23.39 -4.64
CA HIS A 124 -1.76 -23.81 -4.88
C HIS A 124 -2.83 -22.89 -4.27
N VAL A 125 -2.46 -21.89 -3.48
CA VAL A 125 -3.43 -21.02 -2.79
C VAL A 125 -4.20 -20.14 -3.78
N LYS A 126 -5.54 -20.16 -3.69
CA LYS A 126 -6.45 -19.36 -4.52
C LYS A 126 -6.94 -18.12 -3.78
N ILE A 127 -7.20 -17.04 -4.52
CA ILE A 127 -7.60 -15.74 -3.96
C ILE A 127 -8.84 -15.84 -3.06
N HIS A 128 -9.81 -16.66 -3.43
CA HIS A 128 -11.07 -16.80 -2.70
C HIS A 128 -10.96 -17.52 -1.34
N TRP A 129 -9.81 -18.15 -1.05
CA TRP A 129 -9.55 -18.78 0.25
C TRP A 129 -9.12 -17.78 1.34
N PHE A 130 -8.86 -16.52 0.98
CA PHE A 130 -8.50 -15.47 1.94
C PHE A 130 -9.69 -14.69 2.51
N THR A 131 -10.93 -15.02 2.12
CA THR A 131 -12.14 -14.39 2.66
C THR A 131 -12.21 -14.57 4.18
N ASP A 132 -12.45 -13.49 4.90
CA ASP A 132 -12.41 -13.41 6.37
C ASP A 132 -11.01 -13.78 6.95
N MET A 133 -9.93 -13.55 6.18
CA MET A 133 -8.53 -13.85 6.55
C MET A 133 -7.51 -12.80 6.05
N ILE A 134 -7.94 -11.56 5.82
CA ILE A 134 -7.03 -10.42 5.59
C ILE A 134 -7.44 -9.28 6.51
N GLU A 135 -6.82 -9.24 7.68
CA GLU A 135 -7.26 -8.42 8.80
C GLU A 135 -6.06 -7.84 9.55
N MET A 136 -6.25 -6.71 10.23
CA MET A 136 -5.23 -6.17 11.12
C MET A 136 -5.85 -5.29 12.22
N LYS A 137 -5.20 -5.21 13.37
CA LYS A 137 -5.27 -4.04 14.23
C LYS A 137 -4.10 -3.11 13.93
N TYR A 138 -4.36 -1.81 13.90
CA TYR A 138 -3.32 -0.78 13.82
C TYR A 138 -3.42 0.26 14.94
N TYR A 139 -2.28 0.83 15.30
CA TYR A 139 -2.16 2.02 16.15
C TYR A 139 -1.14 2.97 15.54
N PHE A 140 -1.54 4.21 15.25
CA PHE A 140 -0.68 5.21 14.60
C PHE A 140 -0.32 6.37 15.54
N VAL A 141 0.96 6.74 15.56
CA VAL A 141 1.52 7.88 16.29
C VAL A 141 2.24 8.81 15.32
N GLY A 142 1.84 10.07 15.29
CA GLY A 142 2.45 11.11 14.44
C GLY A 142 2.13 11.01 12.95
N ARG A 143 1.51 9.92 12.49
CA ARG A 143 1.15 9.64 11.10
C ARG A 143 -0.31 9.23 10.92
N SER A 144 -0.82 9.36 9.70
CA SER A 144 -2.07 8.77 9.25
C SER A 144 -1.81 7.69 8.17
N CYS A 145 -2.76 7.48 7.25
CA CYS A 145 -2.67 6.52 6.14
C CYS A 145 -2.89 7.13 4.74
N GLY A 146 -2.74 8.44 4.61
CA GLY A 146 -2.65 9.10 3.31
C GLY A 146 -1.44 8.59 2.53
N GLY A 147 -1.50 8.72 1.21
CA GLY A 147 -0.61 7.98 0.31
C GLY A 147 -1.04 6.52 0.10
N GLY A 148 -2.00 6.02 0.90
CA GLY A 148 -2.63 4.71 0.69
C GLY A 148 -2.01 3.55 1.46
N SER A 149 -1.10 3.83 2.40
CA SER A 149 -0.46 2.81 3.24
C SER A 149 -0.83 3.01 4.73
N PRO A 150 -1.10 1.94 5.50
CA PRO A 150 -0.72 0.56 5.21
C PRO A 150 -1.61 -0.06 4.15
N ARG A 151 -0.98 -0.88 3.31
CA ARG A 151 -1.68 -1.75 2.37
C ARG A 151 -1.26 -3.19 2.54
N ILE A 152 -2.21 -4.10 2.36
CA ILE A 152 -1.91 -5.50 2.10
C ILE A 152 -1.69 -5.67 0.61
N VAL A 153 -0.56 -6.26 0.21
CA VAL A 153 -0.25 -6.58 -1.19
C VAL A 153 -0.27 -8.10 -1.33
N LEU A 154 -1.09 -8.62 -2.24
CA LEU A 154 -1.10 -10.03 -2.65
C LEU A 154 -0.46 -10.16 -4.04
N LEU A 155 0.47 -11.10 -4.21
CA LEU A 155 1.07 -11.39 -5.52
C LEU A 155 0.28 -12.49 -6.22
N VAL A 156 -0.36 -12.12 -7.32
CA VAL A 156 -1.14 -13.01 -8.17
C VAL A 156 -0.29 -13.45 -9.35
N ASP A 157 0.21 -14.68 -9.27
CA ASP A 157 0.61 -15.48 -10.43
C ASP A 157 -0.66 -15.76 -11.23
N ALA A 158 -0.74 -15.24 -12.45
CA ALA A 158 -1.95 -15.18 -13.25
C ALA A 158 -2.16 -16.45 -14.10
N ASP A 159 -1.09 -17.08 -14.58
CA ASP A 159 -1.16 -18.26 -15.44
C ASP A 159 -1.02 -19.60 -14.68
N GLY A 160 -0.48 -19.54 -13.45
CA GLY A 160 -0.29 -20.65 -12.54
C GLY A 160 1.04 -21.38 -12.69
N ASP A 161 2.10 -20.75 -13.23
CA ASP A 161 3.43 -21.38 -13.38
C ASP A 161 4.26 -21.46 -12.07
N GLY A 162 3.82 -20.78 -11.01
CA GLY A 162 4.47 -20.74 -9.70
C GLY A 162 5.54 -19.65 -9.54
N LYS A 163 5.65 -18.70 -10.47
CA LYS A 163 6.55 -17.54 -10.39
C LYS A 163 5.76 -16.24 -10.48
N PHE A 164 6.38 -15.15 -10.04
CA PHE A 164 5.88 -13.81 -10.27
C PHE A 164 6.70 -13.14 -11.38
N ASN A 165 6.03 -12.66 -12.41
CA ASN A 165 6.58 -11.89 -13.51
C ASN A 165 5.50 -10.96 -14.08
N GLN A 166 5.52 -9.71 -13.64
CA GLN A 166 4.56 -8.70 -14.09
C GLN A 166 4.59 -8.47 -15.62
N SER A 167 5.71 -8.80 -16.30
CA SER A 167 5.82 -8.65 -17.76
C SER A 167 5.09 -9.75 -18.57
N SER A 168 4.75 -10.90 -17.96
CA SER A 168 3.93 -11.95 -18.60
C SER A 168 2.44 -11.85 -18.32
N GLY A 169 2.01 -10.98 -17.39
CA GLY A 169 0.60 -10.75 -17.06
C GLY A 169 0.26 -10.87 -15.57
N ASP A 170 1.23 -11.22 -14.72
CA ASP A 170 1.03 -11.29 -13.27
C ASP A 170 0.82 -9.90 -12.67
N PHE A 171 0.16 -9.84 -11.52
CA PHE A 171 -0.25 -8.57 -10.92
C PHE A 171 -0.31 -8.62 -9.40
N ALA A 172 -0.26 -7.43 -8.81
CA ALA A 172 -0.47 -7.21 -7.39
C ALA A 172 -1.91 -6.76 -7.14
N ALA A 173 -2.59 -7.39 -6.19
CA ALA A 173 -3.84 -6.88 -5.60
C ALA A 173 -3.51 -6.15 -4.29
N ASN A 174 -3.92 -4.89 -4.17
CA ASN A 174 -3.57 -3.98 -3.07
C ASN A 174 -4.84 -3.68 -2.26
N GLY A 175 -4.92 -4.14 -1.02
CA GLY A 175 -6.01 -3.86 -0.09
C GLY A 175 -5.65 -2.70 0.83
N HIS A 176 -6.48 -1.67 0.88
CA HIS A 176 -6.24 -0.42 1.60
C HIS A 176 -7.15 -0.26 2.82
N VAL A 177 -6.62 0.30 3.90
CA VAL A 177 -7.37 0.54 5.14
C VAL A 177 -8.46 1.59 4.99
N ASN A 178 -8.20 2.73 4.34
CA ASN A 178 -9.20 3.81 4.23
C ASN A 178 -9.13 4.54 2.88
N PRO A 179 -9.47 3.88 1.76
CA PRO A 179 -9.48 4.51 0.45
C PRO A 179 -10.60 5.55 0.29
N PRO A 180 -10.43 6.57 -0.57
CA PRO A 180 -9.24 6.81 -1.39
C PRO A 180 -8.05 7.29 -0.55
N SER A 181 -6.83 7.08 -1.06
CA SER A 181 -5.53 7.40 -0.43
C SER A 181 -5.30 8.88 -0.02
N THR A 182 -6.31 9.73 -0.16
CA THR A 182 -6.36 11.11 0.33
C THR A 182 -7.10 11.27 1.66
N VAL A 183 -7.73 10.21 2.19
CA VAL A 183 -8.43 10.22 3.48
C VAL A 183 -7.52 9.65 4.56
N GLY A 184 -7.35 10.39 5.66
CA GLY A 184 -6.57 9.93 6.81
C GLY A 184 -7.29 8.87 7.64
N CYS A 185 -6.52 7.94 8.19
CA CYS A 185 -6.92 7.00 9.23
C CYS A 185 -6.99 7.66 10.61
N ARG A 186 -7.62 6.96 11.56
CA ARG A 186 -7.61 7.37 12.97
C ARG A 186 -6.20 7.25 13.55
N MET A 187 -5.89 8.09 14.52
CA MET A 187 -4.60 8.12 15.20
C MET A 187 -4.79 7.95 16.71
N ASN A 188 -3.72 7.54 17.41
CA ASN A 188 -3.64 7.42 18.88
C ASN A 188 -4.75 6.56 19.52
N GLN A 189 -5.26 5.57 18.79
CA GLN A 189 -6.18 4.54 19.28
C GLN A 189 -5.99 3.27 18.46
N TRP A 190 -6.23 2.11 19.07
CA TRP A 190 -6.28 0.85 18.35
C TRP A 190 -7.55 0.77 17.50
N VAL A 191 -7.39 0.44 16.22
CA VAL A 191 -8.49 0.23 15.27
C VAL A 191 -8.31 -1.14 14.62
N TYR A 192 -9.41 -1.88 14.47
CA TYR A 192 -9.45 -3.13 13.73
C TYR A 192 -10.02 -2.89 12.33
N GLU A 193 -9.42 -3.53 11.33
CA GLU A 193 -9.84 -3.50 9.94
C GLU A 193 -9.86 -4.92 9.38
N ASP A 194 -10.99 -5.29 8.79
CA ASP A 194 -11.13 -6.43 7.88
C ASP A 194 -11.08 -5.87 6.45
N LEU A 195 -10.09 -6.31 5.67
CA LEU A 195 -9.92 -5.87 4.28
C LEU A 195 -10.74 -6.71 3.31
N THR A 196 -11.30 -7.84 3.75
CA THR A 196 -12.21 -8.69 2.98
C THR A 196 -13.70 -8.32 3.13
N ASP A 197 -13.99 -7.26 3.87
CA ASP A 197 -15.33 -6.73 4.08
C ASP A 197 -16.03 -6.22 2.78
N THR A 198 -17.26 -5.73 2.93
CA THR A 198 -18.06 -5.20 1.81
C THR A 198 -17.60 -3.82 1.29
N GLY A 199 -16.51 -3.26 1.82
CA GLY A 199 -15.95 -1.96 1.43
C GLY A 199 -15.19 -2.01 0.11
N ASN A 200 -15.14 -0.88 -0.60
CA ASN A 200 -14.32 -0.74 -1.79
C ASN A 200 -12.86 -0.53 -1.38
N ARG A 201 -12.18 -1.62 -1.02
CA ARG A 201 -10.83 -1.60 -0.42
C ARG A 201 -9.69 -1.91 -1.37
N TRP A 202 -9.96 -2.54 -2.52
CA TRP A 202 -8.93 -3.19 -3.33
C TRP A 202 -8.63 -2.48 -4.66
N GLU A 203 -7.36 -2.44 -5.06
CA GLU A 203 -6.84 -1.90 -6.34
C GLU A 203 -5.87 -2.89 -7.01
N ILE A 204 -5.85 -2.96 -8.34
CA ILE A 204 -4.91 -3.80 -9.12
C ILE A 204 -3.73 -2.98 -9.64
N THR A 205 -2.51 -3.50 -9.49
CA THR A 205 -1.29 -2.97 -10.13
C THR A 205 -0.62 -4.06 -10.98
N PRO A 206 -0.29 -3.83 -12.26
CA PRO A 206 -0.51 -2.58 -13.00
C PRO A 206 -2.00 -2.38 -13.31
N GLY A 207 -2.42 -1.11 -13.35
CA GLY A 207 -3.81 -0.75 -13.62
C GLY A 207 -4.30 -1.36 -14.94
N GLY A 208 -5.30 -2.23 -14.85
CA GLY A 208 -5.86 -2.94 -16.00
C GLY A 208 -5.33 -4.33 -16.28
N ALA A 209 -4.47 -4.90 -15.41
CA ALA A 209 -4.12 -6.32 -15.49
C ALA A 209 -5.33 -7.25 -15.32
N VAL A 210 -6.41 -6.82 -14.64
CA VAL A 210 -7.69 -7.53 -14.57
C VAL A 210 -8.75 -6.75 -15.40
N PRO A 211 -9.08 -7.18 -16.64
CA PRO A 211 -9.96 -6.43 -17.53
C PRO A 211 -11.38 -6.20 -17.01
N ASP A 212 -12.01 -7.16 -16.31
CA ASP A 212 -13.39 -7.01 -15.84
C ASP A 212 -13.54 -5.86 -14.82
N LEU A 213 -12.49 -5.60 -14.02
CA LEU A 213 -12.46 -4.51 -13.04
C LEU A 213 -12.28 -3.11 -13.68
N LEU A 214 -11.87 -3.03 -14.95
CA LEU A 214 -11.78 -1.76 -15.69
C LEU A 214 -13.13 -1.21 -16.18
N LEU A 215 -14.19 -2.03 -16.15
CA LEU A 215 -15.48 -1.68 -16.75
C LEU A 215 -16.24 -0.64 -15.89
N ASN A 216 -15.94 0.63 -16.14
CA ASN A 216 -16.62 1.85 -15.66
C ASN A 216 -16.38 2.25 -14.19
N ARG A 217 -15.27 1.83 -13.55
CA ARG A 217 -14.98 2.17 -12.14
C ARG A 217 -13.56 2.67 -11.92
N PHE A 218 -13.36 3.42 -10.83
CA PHE A 218 -12.10 4.10 -10.53
C PHE A 218 -11.90 4.27 -9.01
N PRO A 219 -10.75 3.86 -8.44
CA PRO A 219 -9.93 2.70 -8.80
C PRO A 219 -10.19 1.50 -7.87
N TYR A 220 -11.03 1.67 -6.83
CA TYR A 220 -11.26 0.67 -5.79
C TYR A 220 -12.53 -0.16 -6.00
N PHE A 221 -12.47 -1.43 -5.64
CA PHE A 221 -13.55 -2.41 -5.71
C PHE A 221 -13.62 -3.26 -4.43
N THR A 222 -14.73 -3.99 -4.26
CA THR A 222 -14.93 -4.87 -3.10
C THR A 222 -14.16 -6.18 -3.23
N TRP A 223 -13.92 -6.86 -2.10
CA TRP A 223 -13.28 -8.17 -2.08
C TRP A 223 -14.01 -9.22 -2.94
N ASN A 224 -15.34 -9.24 -2.90
CA ASN A 224 -16.16 -10.14 -3.71
C ASN A 224 -16.02 -9.87 -5.22
N GLU A 225 -15.81 -8.63 -5.63
CA GLU A 225 -15.59 -8.27 -7.04
C GLU A 225 -14.20 -8.67 -7.50
N LEU A 226 -13.19 -8.48 -6.65
CA LEU A 226 -11.84 -8.99 -6.88
C LEU A 226 -11.84 -10.50 -7.09
N ILE A 227 -12.48 -11.25 -6.17
CA ILE A 227 -12.67 -12.71 -6.28
C ILE A 227 -13.36 -13.08 -7.59
N THR A 228 -14.43 -12.39 -7.94
CA THR A 228 -15.24 -12.72 -9.13
C THR A 228 -14.43 -12.53 -10.41
N ALA A 229 -13.79 -11.37 -10.57
CA ALA A 229 -13.00 -11.05 -11.74
C ALA A 229 -11.76 -11.95 -11.87
N VAL A 230 -11.00 -12.15 -10.79
CA VAL A 230 -9.77 -12.96 -10.83
C VAL A 230 -10.06 -14.44 -11.08
N ASN A 231 -11.14 -15.01 -10.54
CA ASN A 231 -11.54 -16.38 -10.89
C ASN A 231 -12.04 -16.52 -12.34
N ALA A 232 -12.63 -15.47 -12.91
CA ALA A 232 -13.16 -15.47 -14.27
C ALA A 232 -12.08 -15.28 -15.34
N ASP A 233 -11.25 -14.24 -15.17
CA ASP A 233 -10.17 -13.89 -16.10
C ASP A 233 -8.95 -14.83 -15.96
N PHE A 234 -8.67 -15.31 -14.75
CA PHE A 234 -7.47 -16.08 -14.41
C PHE A 234 -7.80 -17.37 -13.62
N PRO A 235 -8.53 -18.36 -14.18
CA PRO A 235 -8.94 -19.56 -13.43
C PRO A 235 -7.76 -20.36 -12.85
N ASN A 236 -6.59 -20.30 -13.49
CA ASN A 236 -5.39 -21.00 -13.04
C ASN A 236 -4.60 -20.28 -11.95
N HIS A 237 -4.90 -19.01 -11.64
CA HIS A 237 -4.10 -18.13 -10.79
C HIS A 237 -3.67 -18.74 -9.45
N ARG A 238 -2.58 -18.23 -8.87
CA ARG A 238 -2.11 -18.58 -7.53
C ARG A 238 -1.74 -17.31 -6.77
N ILE A 239 -1.98 -17.31 -5.47
CA ILE A 239 -1.44 -16.29 -4.58
C ILE A 239 -0.11 -16.82 -4.05
N LEU A 240 1.00 -16.23 -4.49
CA LEU A 240 2.34 -16.70 -4.12
C LEU A 240 2.79 -16.15 -2.76
N ALA A 241 2.40 -14.91 -2.47
CA ALA A 241 2.82 -14.19 -1.27
C ALA A 241 1.85 -13.07 -0.88
N GLY A 242 1.94 -12.65 0.37
CA GLY A 242 1.26 -11.50 0.95
C GLY A 242 2.20 -10.65 1.77
N PHE A 243 1.99 -9.34 1.74
CA PHE A 243 2.81 -8.35 2.43
C PHE A 243 1.92 -7.34 3.13
N LEU A 244 2.20 -6.99 4.39
CA LEU A 244 1.86 -5.68 4.92
C LEU A 244 2.99 -4.72 4.54
N VAL A 245 2.66 -3.63 3.86
CA VAL A 245 3.64 -2.64 3.36
C VAL A 245 3.34 -1.25 3.89
N GLU A 246 4.38 -0.54 4.31
CA GLU A 246 4.30 0.86 4.72
C GLU A 246 5.32 1.74 4.00
N ASP A 247 4.84 2.46 3.00
CA ASP A 247 5.59 3.43 2.20
C ASP A 247 4.87 4.78 2.09
N SER A 248 3.96 5.09 3.04
CA SER A 248 3.13 6.29 3.05
C SER A 248 3.91 7.58 2.77
N GLN A 249 5.06 7.74 3.42
CA GLN A 249 5.93 8.92 3.28
C GLN A 249 6.43 9.16 1.84
N SER A 250 6.59 8.10 1.04
CA SER A 250 7.05 8.18 -0.35
C SER A 250 6.05 8.90 -1.26
N PHE A 251 4.76 8.86 -0.92
CA PHE A 251 3.66 9.47 -1.70
C PHE A 251 3.01 10.65 -0.98
N PHE A 252 3.00 10.61 0.36
CA PHE A 252 2.42 11.64 1.22
C PHE A 252 3.34 11.90 2.43
N PRO A 253 4.38 12.75 2.27
CA PRO A 253 5.40 12.96 3.30
C PRO A 253 4.91 13.46 4.67
N ALA A 254 3.66 13.92 4.76
CA ALA A 254 3.04 14.31 6.03
C ALA A 254 2.57 13.11 6.88
N ASP A 255 2.46 11.91 6.31
CA ASP A 255 2.07 10.66 6.99
C ASP A 255 3.28 9.76 7.33
N GLN A 256 4.39 10.40 7.69
CA GLN A 256 5.54 9.78 8.34
C GLN A 256 5.35 9.66 9.86
N GLY A 257 5.81 8.56 10.46
CA GLY A 257 5.76 8.40 11.91
C GLY A 257 5.85 6.93 12.32
N CYS A 258 5.19 6.58 13.42
CA CYS A 258 5.17 5.21 13.93
C CYS A 258 3.83 4.54 13.67
N ALA A 259 3.89 3.34 13.11
CA ALA A 259 2.77 2.43 13.04
C ALA A 259 3.08 1.15 13.82
N TYR A 260 2.11 0.69 14.62
CA TYR A 260 2.16 -0.57 15.34
C TYR A 260 1.02 -1.47 14.85
N TYR A 261 1.28 -2.76 14.68
CA TYR A 261 0.30 -3.75 14.22
C TYR A 261 0.23 -4.96 15.13
N ASP A 262 -1.00 -5.44 15.30
CA ASP A 262 -1.38 -6.55 16.15
C ASP A 262 -2.49 -7.32 15.42
N LEU A 263 -2.65 -8.62 15.70
CA LEU A 263 -3.60 -9.52 15.01
C LEU A 263 -3.52 -9.43 13.48
N LEU A 264 -2.31 -9.25 12.91
CA LEU A 264 -2.11 -9.19 11.47
C LEU A 264 -2.38 -10.57 10.86
N SER A 265 -3.50 -10.69 10.16
CA SER A 265 -3.90 -11.87 9.40
C SER A 265 -3.64 -11.64 7.92
N ILE A 266 -2.87 -12.53 7.31
CA ILE A 266 -2.86 -12.75 5.87
C ILE A 266 -2.88 -14.28 5.71
N GLY A 267 -4.07 -14.84 5.48
CA GLY A 267 -4.31 -16.27 5.59
C GLY A 267 -4.50 -16.74 7.05
N PRO A 268 -4.61 -18.06 7.28
CA PRO A 268 -5.33 -18.63 8.44
C PRO A 268 -4.68 -18.49 9.83
N HIS A 269 -3.49 -17.92 9.95
CA HIS A 269 -2.81 -17.72 11.25
C HIS A 269 -2.42 -16.25 11.42
N PRO A 270 -3.07 -15.51 12.35
CA PRO A 270 -2.72 -14.12 12.62
C PRO A 270 -1.39 -14.03 13.38
N LEU A 271 -0.71 -12.89 13.28
CA LEU A 271 0.37 -12.50 14.19
C LEU A 271 -0.24 -12.19 15.55
N SER A 272 0.14 -12.94 16.57
CA SER A 272 -0.38 -12.84 17.95
C SER A 272 0.70 -12.57 19.00
N ASP A 273 1.95 -12.96 18.73
CA ASP A 273 3.13 -12.65 19.55
C ASP A 273 4.43 -12.66 18.70
N HIS A 274 5.59 -12.41 19.31
CA HIS A 274 6.89 -12.40 18.60
C HIS A 274 7.33 -13.79 18.11
N SER A 275 6.69 -14.88 18.53
CA SER A 275 6.95 -16.22 17.98
C SER A 275 6.34 -16.42 16.59
N ASP A 276 5.39 -15.57 16.19
CA ASP A 276 4.81 -15.51 14.83
C ASP A 276 5.66 -14.70 13.83
N THR A 277 6.81 -14.15 14.25
CA THR A 277 7.68 -13.33 13.37
C THR A 277 9.04 -13.98 13.10
N SER A 278 9.79 -13.43 12.14
CA SER A 278 11.20 -13.76 11.94
C SER A 278 12.00 -12.54 11.50
N ASN A 279 13.27 -12.48 11.93
CA ASN A 279 14.20 -11.36 11.74
C ASN A 279 13.89 -10.02 12.44
N GLY A 280 12.89 -9.92 13.32
CA GLY A 280 12.43 -8.65 13.92
C GLY A 280 13.37 -7.92 14.89
N ASN A 281 14.68 -8.20 14.88
CA ASN A 281 15.67 -7.69 15.84
C ASN A 281 16.97 -7.19 15.15
N LYS A 282 16.89 -6.48 14.02
CA LYS A 282 18.08 -6.11 13.22
C LYS A 282 18.29 -4.63 12.90
N GLU A 283 17.26 -3.78 12.87
CA GLU A 283 17.40 -2.37 12.49
C GLU A 283 17.00 -1.39 13.62
N PRO A 284 17.61 -0.19 13.70
CA PRO A 284 17.16 0.88 14.58
C PRO A 284 15.78 1.39 14.15
N ASN A 285 14.91 1.58 15.12
CA ASN A 285 13.57 2.14 14.94
C ASN A 285 13.31 3.09 16.13
N ASN A 286 12.71 4.25 15.87
CA ASN A 286 12.48 5.33 16.86
C ASN A 286 11.05 5.34 17.44
N CYS A 287 10.27 4.32 17.10
CA CYS A 287 9.13 3.81 17.87
C CYS A 287 9.67 3.02 19.08
#